data_AF-A0AAW8FK58-F1
#
_entry.id   AF-A0AAW8FK58-F1
#
_cell.length_a   1.000
_cell.length_b   1.000
_cell.length_c   1.000
_cell.angle_alpha   90.00
_cell.angle_beta   90.00
_cell.angle_gamma   90.00
#
_symmetry.space_group_name_H-M   'P 1'
#
loop_
_entity.id
_entity.type
_entity.pdbx_description
1 polymer ?
#
loop_
_entity_poly.entity_id
_entity_poly.type
_entity_poly.pdbx_seq_one_letter_code
_entity_poly.pdbx_strand_id
1 'polypeptide(L)'
;MVRRRSLAFVGVAALVPLVASAVSAQAASGSLAVTTLGRHGAKVSTTVTVVAVPSGQTYSVTSGKRISLPAGRYLAMTDIWEHGTEGLGTDTIGAQVVQVSGSTSVTLDARKGKAVKVSLDTPADVTGPPRISAQVCAATVSNLPSAFSSGGWNYQGSLYAIPNSSKLLQFGYLAQWSGNDSYVAVKNTTGIPAAPGGSFKRSNLATMRFSVRSGTQMARQNDTALQAMPRTHDCTTDLMTEVRDDSAPYSATVHVTPGTWQPRDDLIASNGEDVGGGFPKVRTLKAGQSLTQSFGRAAWSPMHYLPMIGDKSVTFIPDALIGDPDVGVDGADPTKETVVLSKGSTTVKKQTVTNWGTGDAEFSAGIHSVGWYDLTVDAHRYRPGITFPAGMLSSRVTLDWHFKADPDKAMVAPVFMTRFLPTGLNSHNQAAANGTTTVDVSAGRGSQGPDLKFTEVTAKSVRVWSSADGGRTWKAATVKHSGSTWQASVHNPASGVVALRSEVTDAAGDRSVETVYRAYAIG
;
A
#
# COMPACT_ATOMS: atom_id res chain seq x y z
N MET A 1 10.26 -10.64 25.29
CA MET A 1 9.04 -9.83 25.54
C MET A 1 8.55 -9.27 24.22
N VAL A 2 7.50 -9.83 23.64
CA VAL A 2 6.86 -9.27 22.44
C VAL A 2 6.13 -8.00 22.89
N ARG A 3 6.70 -6.83 22.56
CA ARG A 3 6.06 -5.54 22.84
C ARG A 3 4.84 -5.47 21.93
N ARG A 4 3.62 -5.49 22.50
CA ARG A 4 2.37 -5.29 21.75
C ARG A 4 2.42 -3.88 21.15
N ARG A 5 2.96 -3.73 19.94
CA ARG A 5 2.71 -2.54 19.13
C ARG A 5 1.23 -2.63 18.78
N SER A 6 0.45 -1.68 19.27
CA SER A 6 -0.92 -1.52 18.83
C SER A 6 -0.87 -1.44 17.31
N LEU A 7 -1.44 -2.42 16.62
CA LEU A 7 -1.96 -2.19 15.28
C LEU A 7 -3.07 -1.17 15.50
N ALA A 8 -2.70 0.11 15.53
CA ALA A 8 -3.65 1.17 15.45
C ALA A 8 -4.33 0.96 14.11
N PHE A 9 -5.55 0.44 14.13
CA PHE A 9 -6.46 0.68 13.03
C PHE A 9 -6.48 2.20 12.88
N VAL A 10 -5.81 2.73 11.86
CA VAL A 10 -5.91 4.12 11.47
C VAL A 10 -7.30 4.25 10.87
N GLY A 11 -8.32 4.29 11.72
CA GLY A 11 -9.58 4.88 11.35
C GLY A 11 -9.26 6.30 10.95
N VAL A 12 -9.34 6.60 9.66
CA VAL A 12 -9.19 7.96 9.14
C VAL A 12 -10.20 8.81 9.87
N ALA A 13 -9.73 9.61 10.84
CA ALA A 13 -10.52 10.66 11.43
C ALA A 13 -10.69 11.73 10.34
N ALA A 14 -11.76 11.63 9.57
CA ALA A 14 -12.15 12.70 8.66
C ALA A 14 -12.42 13.95 9.52
N LEU A 15 -11.45 14.88 9.55
CA LEU A 15 -11.61 16.22 10.08
C LEU A 15 -12.54 16.97 9.13
N VAL A 16 -13.85 16.88 9.37
CA VAL A 16 -14.83 17.73 8.69
C VAL A 16 -14.76 19.13 9.32
N PRO A 17 -14.54 20.21 8.55
CA PRO A 17 -14.62 21.56 9.09
C PRO A 17 -16.06 21.86 9.55
N LEU A 18 -16.20 22.24 10.82
CA LEU A 18 -17.44 22.73 11.41
C LEU A 18 -17.82 24.07 10.78
N VAL A 19 -18.74 24.07 9.81
CA VAL A 19 -19.52 25.26 9.47
C VAL A 19 -20.77 25.24 10.35
N ALA A 20 -20.70 25.95 11.47
CA ALA A 20 -21.82 26.09 12.39
C ALA A 20 -22.82 27.13 11.86
N SER A 21 -23.80 26.69 11.08
CA SER A 21 -25.06 27.45 10.95
C SER A 21 -25.90 27.20 12.20
N ALA A 22 -25.94 28.22 13.07
CA ALA A 22 -26.73 28.23 14.29
C ALA A 22 -28.24 28.14 13.97
N VAL A 23 -28.82 26.97 14.20
CA VAL A 23 -30.24 26.82 14.46
C VAL A 23 -30.38 26.16 15.83
N SER A 24 -30.67 26.99 16.82
CA SER A 24 -30.87 26.58 18.21
C SER A 24 -32.21 25.85 18.36
N ALA A 25 -32.21 24.55 18.08
CA ALA A 25 -33.11 23.63 18.75
C ALA A 25 -32.28 23.00 19.88
N GLN A 26 -32.65 23.28 21.14
CA GLN A 26 -32.09 22.61 22.31
C GLN A 26 -32.49 21.12 22.21
N ALA A 27 -31.74 20.34 21.45
CA ALA A 27 -31.93 18.90 21.41
C ALA A 27 -31.78 18.42 22.86
N ALA A 28 -32.80 17.72 23.38
CA ALA A 28 -32.77 17.17 24.73
C ALA A 28 -31.43 16.46 24.93
N SER A 29 -30.58 17.00 25.80
CA SER A 29 -29.25 16.46 26.05
C SER A 29 -29.39 15.26 26.97
N GLY A 30 -29.01 14.10 26.45
CA GLY A 30 -28.85 12.90 27.25
C GLY A 30 -27.39 12.73 27.68
N SER A 31 -27.13 11.65 28.40
CA SER A 31 -25.77 11.23 28.68
C SER A 31 -25.66 9.73 28.70
N LEU A 32 -24.50 9.21 28.33
CA LEU A 32 -24.22 7.79 28.30
C LEU A 32 -23.02 7.49 29.21
N ALA A 33 -23.18 6.52 30.10
CA ALA A 33 -22.05 5.88 30.77
C ALA A 33 -21.92 4.45 30.26
N VAL A 34 -20.73 4.07 29.78
CA VAL A 34 -20.45 2.69 29.36
C VAL A 34 -19.49 2.07 30.36
N THR A 35 -19.89 0.99 31.01
CA THR A 35 -19.01 0.21 31.89
C THR A 35 -18.56 -1.04 31.16
N THR A 36 -17.28 -1.37 31.23
CA THR A 36 -16.73 -2.63 30.70
C THR A 36 -16.29 -3.52 31.84
N LEU A 37 -16.74 -4.78 31.80
CA LEU A 37 -16.33 -5.81 32.74
C LEU A 37 -15.51 -6.85 32.00
N GLY A 38 -14.38 -7.24 32.58
CA GLY A 38 -13.57 -8.36 32.13
C GLY A 38 -14.25 -9.71 32.36
N ARG A 39 -13.65 -10.77 31.82
CA ARG A 39 -14.04 -12.18 31.98
C ARG A 39 -13.99 -12.63 33.44
N HIS A 40 -13.23 -11.97 34.30
CA HIS A 40 -13.23 -12.21 35.74
C HIS A 40 -14.26 -11.35 36.50
N GLY A 41 -15.03 -10.52 35.79
CA GLY A 41 -16.02 -9.60 36.36
C GLY A 41 -15.46 -8.31 36.93
N ALA A 42 -14.13 -8.14 36.96
CA ALA A 42 -13.48 -6.89 37.33
C ALA A 42 -13.75 -5.79 36.29
N LYS A 43 -13.80 -4.53 36.73
CA LYS A 43 -13.90 -3.39 35.79
C LYS A 43 -12.59 -3.27 35.02
N VAL A 44 -12.69 -3.12 33.71
CA VAL A 44 -11.55 -2.87 32.82
C VAL A 44 -11.61 -1.43 32.36
N SER A 45 -10.53 -0.66 32.50
CA SER A 45 -10.49 0.69 31.94
C SER A 45 -10.04 0.62 30.48
N THR A 46 -10.93 0.95 29.55
CA THR A 46 -10.65 0.98 28.10
C THR A 46 -11.40 2.13 27.45
N THR A 47 -11.02 2.49 26.22
CA THR A 47 -11.71 3.51 25.43
C THR A 47 -12.86 2.87 24.67
N VAL A 48 -14.07 3.35 24.90
CA VAL A 48 -15.27 2.91 24.17
C VAL A 48 -15.52 3.88 23.02
N THR A 49 -15.64 3.32 21.82
CA THR A 49 -16.08 4.04 20.62
C THR A 49 -17.60 4.10 20.61
N VAL A 50 -18.17 5.29 20.53
CA VAL A 50 -19.62 5.52 20.48
C VAL A 50 -19.97 6.15 19.14
N VAL A 51 -20.82 5.49 18.34
CA VAL A 51 -21.18 5.94 16.98
C VAL A 51 -22.67 6.25 16.93
N ALA A 52 -23.03 7.47 16.55
CA ALA A 52 -24.41 7.87 16.33
C ALA A 52 -24.99 7.21 15.06
N VAL A 53 -26.23 6.74 15.13
CA VAL A 53 -26.93 6.12 14.01
C VAL A 53 -28.14 6.99 13.61
N PRO A 54 -28.30 7.38 12.33
CA PRO A 54 -27.52 6.94 11.17
C PRO A 54 -26.34 7.84 10.80
N SER A 55 -26.09 8.94 11.52
CA SER A 55 -25.15 9.99 11.05
C SER A 55 -23.68 9.57 11.00
N GLY A 56 -23.28 8.52 11.70
CA GLY A 56 -21.88 8.12 11.80
C GLY A 56 -21.03 9.04 12.68
N GLN A 57 -21.62 10.01 13.38
CA GLN A 57 -20.86 10.87 14.29
C GLN A 57 -20.21 10.02 15.39
N THR A 58 -18.88 10.07 15.49
CA THR A 58 -18.11 9.30 16.46
C THR A 58 -17.80 10.13 17.69
N TYR A 59 -17.84 9.46 18.84
CA TYR A 59 -17.43 9.95 20.14
C TYR A 59 -16.58 8.88 20.83
N SER A 60 -15.75 9.30 21.78
CA SER A 60 -14.94 8.39 22.59
C SER A 60 -15.14 8.68 24.07
N VAL A 61 -15.29 7.63 24.87
CA VAL A 61 -15.43 7.75 26.33
C VAL A 61 -14.63 6.66 27.03
N THR A 62 -13.91 7.00 28.09
CA THR A 62 -13.28 6.00 28.94
C THR A 62 -14.34 5.23 29.72
N SER A 63 -14.20 3.91 29.79
CA SER A 63 -15.09 3.04 30.56
C SER A 63 -15.32 3.55 31.99
N GLY A 64 -16.58 3.51 32.43
CA GLY A 64 -17.05 4.01 33.73
C GLY A 64 -17.22 5.53 33.79
N LYS A 65 -16.83 6.28 32.76
CA LYS A 65 -17.09 7.72 32.65
C LYS A 65 -18.37 7.99 31.85
N ARG A 66 -18.92 9.18 32.05
CA ARG A 66 -20.15 9.65 31.39
C ARG A 66 -19.79 10.65 30.30
N ILE A 67 -20.43 10.53 29.14
CA ILE A 67 -20.33 11.46 28.02
C ILE A 67 -21.70 12.09 27.76
N SER A 68 -21.74 13.41 27.50
CA SER A 68 -22.95 14.11 27.09
C SER A 68 -23.21 13.88 25.60
N LEU A 69 -24.43 13.49 25.25
CA LEU A 69 -24.81 13.15 23.88
C LEU A 69 -26.20 13.71 23.58
N PRO A 70 -26.49 14.13 22.34
CA PRO A 70 -27.87 14.34 21.92
C PRO A 70 -28.75 13.11 22.19
N ALA A 71 -30.05 13.32 22.43
CA ALA A 71 -30.99 12.21 22.40
C ALA A 71 -30.95 11.53 21.02
N GLY A 72 -30.84 10.20 21.00
CA GLY A 72 -30.64 9.47 19.77
C GLY A 72 -30.24 8.02 19.97
N ARG A 73 -30.02 7.33 18.87
CA ARG A 73 -29.58 5.92 18.86
C ARG A 73 -28.09 5.85 18.58
N TYR A 74 -27.39 5.05 19.36
CA TYR A 74 -25.93 4.93 19.34
C TYR A 74 -25.50 3.47 19.33
N LEU A 75 -24.29 3.22 18.85
CA LEU A 75 -23.55 1.97 19.01
C LEU A 75 -22.40 2.22 19.98
N ALA A 76 -22.34 1.52 21.10
CA ALA A 76 -21.20 1.54 22.01
C ALA A 76 -20.36 0.27 21.78
N MET A 77 -19.12 0.42 21.32
CA MET A 77 -18.27 -0.67 20.84
C MET A 77 -16.87 -0.57 21.45
N THR A 78 -16.27 -1.70 21.81
CA THR A 78 -14.91 -1.74 22.35
C THR A 78 -14.31 -3.14 22.23
N ASP A 79 -12.97 -3.19 22.30
CA ASP A 79 -12.22 -4.34 22.77
C ASP A 79 -12.02 -4.23 24.29
N ILE A 80 -12.30 -5.31 25.01
CA ILE A 80 -12.06 -5.48 26.43
C ILE A 80 -10.87 -6.43 26.57
N TRP A 81 -9.67 -5.84 26.64
CA TRP A 81 -8.44 -6.58 26.88
C TRP A 81 -8.17 -6.73 28.37
N GLU A 82 -7.98 -7.97 28.80
CA GLU A 82 -7.48 -8.31 30.14
C GLU A 82 -6.07 -8.87 30.01
N HIS A 83 -5.12 -8.21 30.68
CA HIS A 83 -3.75 -8.68 30.77
C HIS A 83 -3.69 -10.05 31.44
N GLY A 84 -2.96 -10.99 30.82
CA GLY A 84 -2.55 -12.22 31.47
C GLY A 84 -1.40 -11.96 32.43
N THR A 85 -1.30 -12.75 33.50
CA THR A 85 -0.09 -12.82 34.33
C THR A 85 1.09 -13.42 33.56
N GLU A 86 0.78 -14.30 32.59
CA GLU A 86 1.69 -14.87 31.60
C GLU A 86 1.01 -14.83 30.22
N GLY A 87 1.75 -14.47 29.17
CA GLY A 87 1.24 -14.45 27.78
C GLY A 87 0.43 -13.19 27.39
N LEU A 88 -0.42 -13.32 26.36
CA LEU A 88 -1.14 -12.19 25.74
C LEU A 88 -2.40 -11.74 26.49
N GLY A 89 -2.87 -12.51 27.47
CA GLY A 89 -4.16 -12.29 28.11
C GLY A 89 -5.34 -12.68 27.21
N THR A 90 -6.51 -12.07 27.45
CA THR A 90 -7.73 -12.31 26.65
C THR A 90 -8.29 -11.03 26.08
N ASP A 91 -8.81 -11.09 24.86
CA ASP A 91 -9.49 -9.99 24.18
C ASP A 91 -10.97 -10.35 24.00
N THR A 92 -11.87 -9.43 24.36
CA THR A 92 -13.31 -9.62 24.15
C THR A 92 -13.91 -8.42 23.44
N ILE A 93 -14.29 -8.64 22.18
CA ILE A 93 -14.92 -7.60 21.35
C ILE A 93 -16.41 -7.55 21.67
N GLY A 94 -16.93 -6.36 21.90
CA GLY A 94 -18.33 -6.18 22.28
C GLY A 94 -18.95 -4.93 21.65
N ALA A 95 -20.25 -5.02 21.38
CA ALA A 95 -21.05 -3.89 20.92
C ALA A 95 -22.47 -3.95 21.49
N GLN A 96 -23.03 -2.79 21.82
CA GLN A 96 -24.45 -2.63 22.15
C GLN A 96 -25.09 -1.49 21.38
N VAL A 97 -26.34 -1.70 20.97
CA VAL A 97 -27.22 -0.63 20.47
C VAL A 97 -27.86 0.03 21.69
N VAL A 98 -27.75 1.34 21.78
CA VAL A 98 -28.21 2.12 22.94
C VAL A 98 -29.13 3.24 22.47
N GLN A 99 -30.28 3.38 23.11
CA GLN A 99 -31.13 4.56 22.95
C GLN A 99 -30.82 5.53 24.10
N VAL A 100 -30.40 6.74 23.76
CA VAL A 100 -30.14 7.82 24.70
C VAL A 100 -31.32 8.79 24.64
N SER A 101 -32.01 8.97 25.75
CA SER A 101 -33.11 9.95 25.91
C SER A 101 -33.05 10.71 27.24
N GLY A 102 -31.92 10.58 27.94
CA GLY A 102 -31.68 11.07 29.30
C GLY A 102 -30.38 10.48 29.85
N SER A 103 -30.27 10.30 31.17
CA SER A 103 -29.14 9.61 31.79
C SER A 103 -29.24 8.11 31.55
N THR A 104 -28.45 7.61 30.61
CA THR A 104 -28.39 6.20 30.20
C THR A 104 -27.09 5.57 30.67
N SER A 105 -27.13 4.30 31.05
CA SER A 105 -25.94 3.52 31.40
C SER A 105 -26.05 2.14 30.79
N VAL A 106 -24.96 1.63 30.22
CA VAL A 106 -24.88 0.28 29.66
C VAL A 106 -23.61 -0.42 30.10
N THR A 107 -23.63 -1.75 30.11
CA THR A 107 -22.48 -2.58 30.47
C THR A 107 -22.13 -3.54 29.33
N LEU A 108 -20.89 -3.46 28.85
CA LEU A 108 -20.27 -4.46 27.99
C LEU A 108 -19.54 -5.46 28.89
N ASP A 109 -20.09 -6.67 29.01
CA ASP A 109 -19.62 -7.68 29.95
C ASP A 109 -18.94 -8.83 29.22
N ALA A 110 -17.61 -8.91 29.31
CA ALA A 110 -16.80 -9.90 28.61
C ALA A 110 -17.11 -11.35 29.04
N ARG A 111 -17.72 -11.58 30.21
CA ARG A 111 -18.21 -12.90 30.63
C ARG A 111 -19.28 -13.46 29.71
N LYS A 112 -20.02 -12.58 29.02
CA LYS A 112 -21.01 -12.94 28.00
C LYS A 112 -20.37 -13.28 26.65
N GLY A 113 -19.07 -12.99 26.50
CA GLY A 113 -18.30 -13.29 25.29
C GLY A 113 -18.24 -14.79 25.01
N LYS A 114 -18.49 -15.16 23.76
CA LYS A 114 -18.31 -16.51 23.23
C LYS A 114 -16.98 -16.58 22.49
N ALA A 115 -16.25 -17.68 22.67
CA ALA A 115 -14.97 -17.88 22.02
C ALA A 115 -15.14 -17.83 20.49
N VAL A 116 -14.28 -17.09 19.82
CA VAL A 116 -14.23 -17.09 18.35
C VAL A 116 -13.53 -18.38 17.93
N LYS A 117 -14.30 -19.32 17.36
CA LYS A 117 -13.82 -20.66 17.00
C LYS A 117 -13.76 -20.83 15.49
N VAL A 118 -12.54 -20.96 14.97
CA VAL A 118 -12.27 -21.12 13.55
C VAL A 118 -11.50 -22.41 13.33
N SER A 119 -11.97 -23.25 12.40
CA SER A 119 -11.30 -24.50 12.05
C SER A 119 -10.93 -24.57 10.58
N LEU A 120 -9.83 -25.26 10.31
CA LEU A 120 -9.33 -25.62 9.00
C LEU A 120 -8.80 -27.06 9.09
N ASP A 121 -8.95 -27.85 8.03
CA ASP A 121 -8.34 -29.18 7.87
C ASP A 121 -6.84 -29.05 7.57
N THR A 122 -6.09 -28.47 8.51
CA THR A 122 -4.67 -28.09 8.38
C THR A 122 -3.75 -29.27 8.04
N PRO A 123 -2.61 -29.03 7.38
CA PRO A 123 -1.58 -30.06 7.22
C PRO A 123 -0.89 -30.38 8.57
N ALA A 124 -0.07 -31.42 8.59
CA ALA A 124 0.60 -31.91 9.78
C ALA A 124 1.67 -30.95 10.36
N ASP A 125 2.25 -30.08 9.54
CA ASP A 125 3.25 -29.09 9.96
C ASP A 125 2.65 -27.89 10.71
N VAL A 126 1.33 -27.70 10.65
CA VAL A 126 0.63 -26.69 11.43
C VAL A 126 0.29 -27.26 12.81
N THR A 127 1.01 -26.81 13.83
CA THR A 127 0.91 -27.34 15.21
C THR A 127 0.22 -26.40 16.19
N GLY A 128 0.17 -25.10 15.89
CA GLY A 128 -0.40 -24.07 16.76
C GLY A 128 -1.87 -23.72 16.47
N PRO A 129 -2.58 -23.11 17.43
CA PRO A 129 -3.90 -22.54 17.18
C PRO A 129 -3.79 -21.35 16.21
N PRO A 130 -4.86 -21.02 15.47
CA PRO A 130 -4.82 -19.84 14.61
C PRO A 130 -4.72 -18.56 15.44
N ARG A 131 -3.98 -17.59 14.92
CA ARG A 131 -4.09 -16.19 15.32
C ARG A 131 -5.33 -15.60 14.65
N ILE A 132 -6.18 -14.93 15.41
CA ILE A 132 -7.42 -14.36 14.93
C ILE A 132 -7.41 -12.86 15.20
N SER A 133 -7.63 -12.07 14.15
CA SER A 133 -7.97 -10.65 14.23
C SER A 133 -9.45 -10.51 13.95
N ALA A 134 -10.19 -9.80 14.79
CA ALA A 134 -11.63 -9.61 14.59
C ALA A 134 -12.04 -8.18 14.94
N GLN A 135 -13.15 -7.74 14.35
CA GLN A 135 -13.72 -6.43 14.62
C GLN A 135 -15.25 -6.45 14.49
N VAL A 136 -15.88 -5.50 15.19
CA VAL A 136 -17.29 -5.16 15.04
C VAL A 136 -17.41 -3.78 14.42
N CYS A 137 -18.34 -3.60 13.48
CA CYS A 137 -18.48 -2.38 12.69
C CYS A 137 -19.91 -1.87 12.69
N ALA A 138 -20.07 -0.55 12.58
CA ALA A 138 -21.37 0.10 12.38
C ALA A 138 -21.86 -0.10 10.93
N ALA A 139 -22.78 -1.05 10.72
CA ALA A 139 -23.13 -1.56 9.39
C ALA A 139 -23.88 -0.57 8.48
N THR A 140 -24.59 0.40 9.06
CA THR A 140 -25.59 1.21 8.33
C THR A 140 -25.30 2.71 8.37
N VAL A 141 -24.13 3.13 8.86
CA VAL A 141 -23.79 4.56 9.03
C VAL A 141 -23.05 5.13 7.83
N SER A 142 -22.39 4.27 7.03
CA SER A 142 -21.69 4.66 5.81
C SER A 142 -21.56 3.48 4.85
N ASN A 143 -21.04 3.76 3.65
CA ASN A 143 -20.58 2.75 2.69
C ASN A 143 -19.20 2.15 3.05
N LEU A 144 -18.60 2.53 4.18
CA LEU A 144 -17.33 2.02 4.69
C LEU A 144 -17.49 1.69 6.20
N PRO A 145 -18.18 0.59 6.56
CA PRO A 145 -18.45 0.24 7.96
C PRO A 145 -17.18 0.11 8.82
N SER A 146 -16.07 -0.33 8.23
CA SER A 146 -14.78 -0.49 8.93
C SER A 146 -14.21 0.82 9.44
N ALA A 147 -14.56 1.98 8.88
CA ALA A 147 -14.17 3.28 9.42
C ALA A 147 -14.81 3.57 10.80
N PHE A 148 -15.85 2.81 11.16
CA PHE A 148 -16.58 2.89 12.41
C PHE A 148 -16.54 1.54 13.13
N SER A 149 -15.32 1.05 13.40
CA SER A 149 -15.10 -0.26 13.99
C SER A 149 -14.42 -0.21 15.36
N SER A 150 -14.51 -1.32 16.08
CA SER A 150 -13.65 -1.64 17.19
C SER A 150 -13.24 -3.10 17.08
N GLY A 151 -11.96 -3.41 17.28
CA GLY A 151 -11.43 -4.74 17.07
C GLY A 151 -10.25 -5.06 17.97
N GLY A 152 -9.92 -6.34 18.00
CA GLY A 152 -8.84 -6.92 18.79
C GLY A 152 -8.31 -8.17 18.12
N TRP A 153 -7.17 -8.67 18.60
CA TRP A 153 -6.56 -9.88 18.07
C TRP A 153 -5.96 -10.72 19.19
N ASN A 154 -6.09 -12.05 19.06
CA ASN A 154 -5.46 -13.02 19.95
C ASN A 154 -5.42 -14.40 19.27
N TYR A 155 -4.83 -15.40 19.92
CA TYR A 155 -4.96 -16.79 19.48
C TYR A 155 -6.35 -17.36 19.81
N GLN A 156 -6.78 -18.35 19.02
CA GLN A 156 -7.98 -19.12 19.36
C GLN A 156 -7.87 -19.69 20.78
N GLY A 157 -8.95 -19.54 21.55
CA GLY A 157 -8.98 -19.85 22.99
C GLY A 157 -8.87 -18.60 23.88
N SER A 158 -8.32 -17.51 23.34
CA SER A 158 -8.14 -16.24 24.05
C SER A 158 -8.84 -15.04 23.41
N LEU A 159 -9.46 -15.22 22.24
CA LEU A 159 -10.33 -14.21 21.61
C LEU A 159 -11.81 -14.57 21.75
N TYR A 160 -12.60 -13.58 22.17
CA TYR A 160 -14.04 -13.71 22.40
C TYR A 160 -14.81 -12.57 21.72
N ALA A 161 -16.08 -12.81 21.41
CA ALA A 161 -17.01 -11.76 20.97
C ALA A 161 -18.35 -11.87 21.71
N ILE A 162 -18.92 -10.75 22.13
CA ILE A 162 -20.24 -10.70 22.79
C ILE A 162 -21.33 -10.77 21.71
N PRO A 163 -22.13 -11.85 21.63
CA PRO A 163 -23.15 -11.97 20.60
C PRO A 163 -24.18 -10.83 20.61
N ASN A 164 -24.58 -10.39 19.42
CA ASN A 164 -25.55 -9.32 19.21
C ASN A 164 -26.14 -9.42 17.80
N SER A 165 -27.42 -9.77 17.67
CA SER A 165 -28.07 -10.00 16.37
C SER A 165 -28.54 -8.73 15.64
N SER A 166 -28.23 -7.54 16.17
CA SER A 166 -28.62 -6.28 15.55
C SER A 166 -28.08 -6.15 14.13
N LYS A 167 -28.96 -5.78 13.19
CA LYS A 167 -28.60 -5.45 11.81
C LYS A 167 -27.83 -4.12 11.67
N LEU A 168 -27.72 -3.35 12.74
CA LEU A 168 -26.87 -2.14 12.79
C LEU A 168 -25.39 -2.48 12.97
N LEU A 169 -25.08 -3.75 13.21
CA LEU A 169 -23.73 -4.25 13.41
C LEU A 169 -23.33 -5.22 12.31
N GLN A 170 -22.04 -5.27 12.01
CA GLN A 170 -21.40 -6.37 11.31
C GLN A 170 -20.25 -6.89 12.17
N PHE A 171 -19.91 -8.17 11.97
CA PHE A 171 -18.75 -8.80 12.59
C PHE A 171 -17.88 -9.45 11.53
N GLY A 172 -16.63 -9.00 11.45
CA GLY A 172 -15.62 -9.56 10.56
C GLY A 172 -14.47 -10.17 11.35
N TYR A 173 -13.90 -11.25 10.84
CA TYR A 173 -12.67 -11.83 11.37
C TYR A 173 -11.77 -12.38 10.26
N LEU A 174 -10.47 -12.40 10.55
CA LEU A 174 -9.42 -13.05 9.79
C LEU A 174 -8.68 -14.01 10.74
N ALA A 175 -8.56 -15.28 10.35
CA ALA A 175 -7.81 -16.30 11.07
C ALA A 175 -6.61 -16.76 10.24
N GLN A 176 -5.43 -16.82 10.85
CA GLN A 176 -4.19 -17.30 10.25
C GLN A 176 -3.68 -18.53 11.01
N TRP A 177 -3.37 -19.60 10.27
CA TRP A 177 -2.57 -20.72 10.74
C TRP A 177 -1.20 -20.67 10.08
N SER A 178 -0.15 -20.94 10.83
CA SER A 178 1.24 -20.89 10.36
C SER A 178 1.87 -22.28 10.43
N GLY A 179 2.42 -22.73 9.31
CA GLY A 179 3.29 -23.90 9.19
C GLY A 179 4.46 -23.55 8.25
N ASN A 180 4.84 -24.46 7.36
CA ASN A 180 5.73 -24.15 6.24
C ASN A 180 5.10 -23.12 5.29
N ASP A 181 3.80 -23.27 5.05
CA ASP A 181 2.94 -22.29 4.37
C ASP A 181 2.00 -21.65 5.40
N SER A 182 1.50 -20.44 5.11
CA SER A 182 0.44 -19.81 5.88
C SER A 182 -0.93 -20.14 5.30
N TYR A 183 -1.94 -20.28 6.14
CA TYR A 183 -3.33 -20.47 5.73
C TYR A 183 -4.18 -19.38 6.37
N VAL A 184 -5.03 -18.73 5.58
CA VAL A 184 -5.78 -17.54 6.00
C VAL A 184 -7.24 -17.70 5.59
N ALA A 185 -8.13 -17.51 6.55
CA ALA A 185 -9.57 -17.49 6.31
C ALA A 185 -10.17 -16.18 6.80
N VAL A 186 -10.95 -15.53 5.94
CA VAL A 186 -11.67 -14.30 6.27
C VAL A 186 -13.18 -14.52 6.13
N LYS A 187 -13.98 -13.94 7.03
CA LYS A 187 -15.43 -14.00 6.95
C LYS A 187 -16.07 -12.79 7.61
N ASN A 188 -17.14 -12.31 6.98
CA ASN A 188 -18.03 -11.27 7.50
C ASN A 188 -19.41 -11.84 7.81
N THR A 189 -20.11 -11.23 8.76
CA THR A 189 -21.50 -11.57 9.13
C THR A 189 -22.28 -10.32 9.52
N THR A 190 -23.60 -10.33 9.33
CA THR A 190 -24.51 -9.34 9.92
C THR A 190 -24.74 -9.66 11.39
N GLY A 191 -24.58 -8.66 12.26
CA GLY A 191 -24.53 -8.84 13.70
C GLY A 191 -23.28 -9.60 14.16
N ILE A 192 -23.15 -9.78 15.47
CA ILE A 192 -22.18 -10.70 16.09
C ILE A 192 -22.91 -12.03 16.34
N PRO A 193 -22.51 -13.14 15.69
CA PRO A 193 -23.19 -14.43 15.81
C PRO A 193 -23.22 -14.98 17.24
N ALA A 194 -24.23 -15.82 17.54
CA ALA A 194 -24.31 -16.56 18.81
C ALA A 194 -23.13 -17.53 19.03
N ALA A 195 -22.56 -18.04 17.94
CA ALA A 195 -21.33 -18.84 17.91
C ALA A 195 -20.37 -18.20 16.89
N PRO A 196 -19.54 -17.22 17.30
CA PRO A 196 -18.67 -16.51 16.38
C PRO A 196 -17.57 -17.45 15.84
N GLY A 197 -17.37 -17.42 14.53
CA GLY A 197 -16.37 -18.22 13.82
C GLY A 197 -16.93 -19.03 12.64
N GLY A 198 -16.24 -20.11 12.26
CA GLY A 198 -16.58 -20.92 11.10
C GLY A 198 -15.57 -22.02 10.78
N SER A 199 -15.95 -22.91 9.86
CA SER A 199 -15.11 -24.02 9.41
C SER A 199 -14.79 -23.89 7.93
N PHE A 200 -13.52 -24.13 7.60
CA PHE A 200 -12.97 -23.99 6.25
C PHE A 200 -12.28 -25.29 5.83
N LYS A 201 -12.10 -25.45 4.51
CA LYS A 201 -11.37 -26.57 3.92
C LYS A 201 -10.26 -26.04 3.03
N ARG A 202 -9.07 -26.65 3.08
CA ARG A 202 -7.90 -26.31 2.26
C ARG A 202 -8.21 -26.45 0.77
N SER A 203 -9.01 -27.44 0.40
CA SER A 203 -9.46 -27.64 -0.98
C SER A 203 -10.27 -26.46 -1.54
N ASN A 204 -10.80 -25.58 -0.68
CA ASN A 204 -11.56 -24.40 -1.10
C ASN A 204 -10.73 -23.11 -1.10
N LEU A 205 -9.43 -23.18 -0.79
CA LEU A 205 -8.56 -22.01 -0.75
C LEU A 205 -7.93 -21.73 -2.13
N ALA A 206 -7.56 -20.47 -2.34
CA ALA A 206 -6.65 -20.04 -3.38
C ALA A 206 -5.21 -20.00 -2.83
N THR A 207 -4.22 -19.89 -3.71
CA THR A 207 -2.80 -19.81 -3.34
C THR A 207 -2.18 -18.52 -3.86
N MET A 208 -1.53 -17.77 -2.99
CA MET A 208 -0.69 -16.63 -3.34
C MET A 208 0.74 -16.90 -2.91
N ARG A 209 1.66 -16.88 -3.87
CA ARG A 209 3.11 -17.02 -3.64
C ARG A 209 3.75 -15.64 -3.65
N PHE A 210 4.48 -15.32 -2.60
CA PHE A 210 5.29 -14.11 -2.50
C PHE A 210 6.70 -14.46 -2.95
N SER A 211 7.22 -13.68 -3.91
CA SER A 211 8.62 -13.75 -4.35
C SER A 211 9.26 -12.39 -4.10
N VAL A 212 10.01 -12.30 -3.01
CA VAL A 212 10.70 -11.08 -2.59
C VAL A 212 12.15 -11.19 -3.01
N ARG A 213 12.55 -10.35 -3.96
CA ARG A 213 13.91 -10.29 -4.48
C ARG A 213 14.74 -9.30 -3.68
N SER A 214 16.05 -9.39 -3.76
CA SER A 214 16.96 -8.43 -3.12
C SER A 214 17.69 -7.57 -4.13
N GLY A 215 18.28 -6.48 -3.63
CA GLY A 215 19.24 -5.65 -4.35
C GLY A 215 18.70 -4.30 -4.80
N THR A 216 17.38 -4.14 -4.96
CA THR A 216 16.78 -2.85 -5.34
C THR A 216 16.21 -2.08 -4.16
N GLN A 217 16.09 -2.64 -2.96
CA GLN A 217 15.46 -1.96 -1.83
C GLN A 217 16.41 -1.06 -1.05
N MET A 218 15.89 0.00 -0.43
CA MET A 218 16.66 0.87 0.49
C MET A 218 16.97 0.21 1.84
N ALA A 219 16.35 -0.93 2.12
CA ALA A 219 16.58 -1.73 3.32
C ALA A 219 16.60 -3.22 2.96
N ARG A 220 17.16 -4.06 3.84
CA ARG A 220 17.20 -5.51 3.62
C ARG A 220 15.98 -6.24 4.16
N GLN A 221 15.41 -5.75 5.25
CA GLN A 221 14.25 -6.37 5.90
C GLN A 221 12.97 -5.96 5.18
N ASN A 222 12.17 -6.95 4.84
CA ASN A 222 10.88 -6.83 4.18
C ASN A 222 9.82 -7.52 5.04
N ASP A 223 8.87 -6.74 5.55
CA ASP A 223 7.63 -7.26 6.12
C ASP A 223 6.60 -7.36 5.00
N THR A 224 6.32 -8.58 4.55
CA THR A 224 5.22 -8.82 3.61
C THR A 224 3.95 -9.16 4.36
N ALA A 225 2.86 -8.55 3.93
CA ALA A 225 1.54 -8.79 4.52
C ALA A 225 0.46 -8.93 3.45
N LEU A 226 -0.70 -9.41 3.88
CA LEU A 226 -1.86 -9.61 3.04
C LEU A 226 -3.11 -9.08 3.75
N GLN A 227 -3.83 -8.19 3.09
CA GLN A 227 -5.00 -7.50 3.63
C GLN A 227 -6.26 -7.89 2.85
N ALA A 228 -7.36 -8.12 3.57
CA ALA A 228 -8.66 -8.35 2.96
C ALA A 228 -9.24 -7.05 2.41
N MET A 229 -9.61 -7.05 1.13
CA MET A 229 -10.22 -5.92 0.43
C MET A 229 -11.49 -6.38 -0.30
N PRO A 230 -12.59 -6.66 0.41
CA PRO A 230 -13.80 -7.17 -0.22
C PRO A 230 -14.34 -6.19 -1.27
N ARG A 231 -15.01 -6.72 -2.31
CA ARG A 231 -15.61 -5.88 -3.38
C ARG A 231 -16.65 -4.89 -2.84
N THR A 232 -17.40 -5.34 -1.84
CA THR A 232 -18.30 -4.49 -1.06
C THR A 232 -17.64 -4.27 0.28
N HIS A 233 -17.32 -3.02 0.61
CA HIS A 233 -16.76 -2.67 1.91
C HIS A 233 -17.64 -3.24 3.02
N ASP A 234 -17.02 -4.07 3.84
CA ASP A 234 -17.68 -4.70 4.98
C ASP A 234 -16.72 -4.76 6.17
N CYS A 235 -17.15 -5.39 7.26
CA CYS A 235 -16.38 -5.46 8.48
C CYS A 235 -15.11 -6.33 8.42
N THR A 236 -14.76 -6.89 7.25
CA THR A 236 -13.46 -7.52 7.00
C THR A 236 -12.47 -6.61 6.31
N THR A 237 -12.91 -5.47 5.79
CA THR A 237 -12.04 -4.46 5.18
C THR A 237 -10.93 -4.10 6.17
N ASP A 238 -9.71 -4.08 5.65
CA ASP A 238 -8.47 -3.78 6.34
C ASP A 238 -7.97 -4.80 7.38
N LEU A 239 -8.69 -5.90 7.59
CA LEU A 239 -8.13 -7.02 8.34
C LEU A 239 -6.93 -7.57 7.57
N MET A 240 -5.78 -7.60 8.24
CA MET A 240 -4.52 -8.01 7.64
C MET A 240 -3.83 -9.10 8.45
N THR A 241 -2.92 -9.78 7.77
CA THR A 241 -2.04 -10.78 8.35
C THR A 241 -0.63 -10.59 7.81
N GLU A 242 0.34 -10.75 8.70
CA GLU A 242 1.74 -10.86 8.31
C GLU A 242 1.92 -12.19 7.55
N VAL A 243 2.61 -12.12 6.42
CA VAL A 243 3.00 -13.28 5.62
C VAL A 243 4.39 -13.71 6.03
N ARG A 244 5.34 -12.78 6.05
CA ARG A 244 6.73 -13.01 6.48
C ARG A 244 7.44 -11.67 6.71
N ASP A 245 8.08 -11.54 7.86
CA ASP A 245 9.06 -10.50 8.16
C ASP A 245 10.47 -11.10 8.17
N ASP A 246 11.27 -10.83 7.14
CA ASP A 246 12.62 -11.39 6.98
C ASP A 246 13.49 -10.52 6.06
N SER A 247 14.79 -10.79 5.99
CA SER A 247 15.68 -10.17 5.01
C SER A 247 15.50 -10.76 3.62
N ALA A 248 15.31 -9.91 2.61
CA ALA A 248 15.29 -10.33 1.22
C ALA A 248 16.66 -10.92 0.78
N PRO A 249 16.69 -11.93 -0.11
CA PRO A 249 15.54 -12.48 -0.81
C PRO A 249 14.91 -13.67 -0.09
N TYR A 250 13.59 -13.82 -0.24
CA TYR A 250 12.88 -14.98 0.24
C TYR A 250 11.65 -15.29 -0.62
N SER A 251 11.04 -16.42 -0.33
CA SER A 251 9.69 -16.74 -0.81
C SER A 251 8.81 -17.21 0.35
N ALA A 252 7.52 -16.97 0.22
CA ALA A 252 6.51 -17.44 1.15
C ALA A 252 5.25 -17.82 0.39
N THR A 253 4.51 -18.80 0.88
CA THR A 253 3.22 -19.19 0.29
C THR A 253 2.12 -18.97 1.30
N VAL A 254 1.02 -18.39 0.84
CA VAL A 254 -0.18 -18.17 1.64
C VAL A 254 -1.37 -18.75 0.90
N HIS A 255 -2.14 -19.60 1.59
CA HIS A 255 -3.41 -20.10 1.10
C HIS A 255 -4.53 -19.26 1.69
N VAL A 256 -5.40 -18.71 0.87
CA VAL A 256 -6.43 -17.75 1.31
C VAL A 256 -7.83 -18.16 0.88
N THR A 257 -8.84 -17.80 1.68
CA THR A 257 -10.23 -17.96 1.22
C THR A 257 -10.47 -17.16 -0.07
N PRO A 258 -11.33 -17.65 -0.97
CA PRO A 258 -11.69 -16.91 -2.18
C PRO A 258 -12.20 -15.52 -1.84
N GLY A 259 -11.79 -14.52 -2.60
CA GLY A 259 -12.04 -13.14 -2.24
C GLY A 259 -11.11 -12.18 -2.94
N THR A 260 -11.12 -10.94 -2.47
CA THR A 260 -10.27 -9.88 -3.00
C THR A 260 -9.27 -9.47 -1.93
N TRP A 261 -8.00 -9.45 -2.32
CA TRP A 261 -6.85 -9.39 -1.43
C TRP A 261 -5.86 -8.35 -1.93
N GLN A 262 -5.29 -7.61 -1.00
CA GLN A 262 -4.27 -6.60 -1.22
C GLN A 262 -2.96 -7.09 -0.61
N PRO A 263 -2.03 -7.61 -1.43
CA PRO A 263 -0.67 -7.85 -0.97
C PRO A 263 -0.03 -6.51 -0.64
N ARG A 264 0.92 -6.50 0.28
CA ARG A 264 1.75 -5.34 0.57
C ARG A 264 3.13 -5.77 1.04
N ASP A 265 4.08 -4.88 0.93
CA ASP A 265 5.35 -4.96 1.62
C ASP A 265 5.66 -3.65 2.33
N ASP A 266 6.36 -3.75 3.45
CA ASP A 266 6.98 -2.63 4.15
C ASP A 266 8.49 -2.90 4.26
N LEU A 267 9.30 -1.88 4.06
CA LEU A 267 10.76 -1.96 4.10
C LEU A 267 11.25 -1.40 5.44
N ILE A 268 11.92 -2.22 6.24
CA ILE A 268 12.37 -1.81 7.58
C ILE A 268 13.87 -1.55 7.55
N ALA A 269 14.28 -0.30 7.76
CA ALA A 269 15.70 0.06 7.81
C ALA A 269 16.38 -0.39 9.11
N SER A 270 17.71 -0.29 9.12
CA SER A 270 18.55 -0.72 10.26
C SER A 270 18.28 0.04 11.56
N ASN A 271 17.65 1.22 11.50
CA ASN A 271 17.21 1.99 12.66
C ASN A 271 15.79 1.58 13.14
N GLY A 272 15.15 0.60 12.49
CA GLY A 272 13.82 0.11 12.81
C GLY A 272 12.67 0.98 12.26
N GLU A 273 12.98 1.99 11.45
CA GLU A 273 11.97 2.78 10.74
C GLU A 273 11.45 2.03 9.52
N ASP A 274 10.16 2.23 9.26
CA ASP A 274 9.57 1.94 7.95
C ASP A 274 10.04 3.01 6.95
N VAL A 275 10.65 2.57 5.86
CA VAL A 275 11.33 3.42 4.88
C VAL A 275 10.71 3.38 3.50
N GLY A 276 9.68 2.56 3.29
CA GLY A 276 9.06 2.38 1.99
C GLY A 276 8.39 1.02 1.90
N GLY A 277 8.12 0.59 0.68
CA GLY A 277 7.25 -0.54 0.39
C GLY A 277 5.98 -0.05 -0.29
N GLY A 278 5.01 -0.91 -0.56
CA GLY A 278 3.75 -0.43 -1.11
C GLY A 278 2.71 -1.48 -1.41
N PHE A 279 1.71 -1.04 -2.17
CA PHE A 279 0.48 -1.76 -2.43
C PHE A 279 0.38 -2.14 -3.91
N PRO A 280 0.85 -3.33 -4.33
CA PRO A 280 0.61 -3.84 -5.67
C PRO A 280 -0.87 -3.90 -6.00
N LYS A 281 -1.21 -4.08 -7.27
CA LYS A 281 -2.61 -4.20 -7.69
C LYS A 281 -3.39 -5.25 -6.88
N VAL A 282 -4.54 -4.84 -6.35
CA VAL A 282 -5.56 -5.72 -5.74
C VAL A 282 -5.83 -6.97 -6.57
N ARG A 283 -5.89 -8.13 -5.93
CA ARG A 283 -6.08 -9.44 -6.56
C ARG A 283 -7.40 -10.09 -6.12
N THR A 284 -8.30 -10.34 -7.07
CA THR A 284 -9.44 -11.23 -6.83
C THR A 284 -9.05 -12.67 -7.16
N LEU A 285 -9.13 -13.55 -6.17
CA LEU A 285 -8.77 -14.97 -6.28
C LEU A 285 -10.00 -15.87 -6.10
N LYS A 286 -10.09 -16.90 -6.94
CA LYS A 286 -11.07 -17.99 -6.83
C LYS A 286 -10.45 -19.21 -6.15
N ALA A 287 -11.27 -20.09 -5.59
CA ALA A 287 -10.80 -21.37 -5.03
C ALA A 287 -9.97 -22.14 -6.07
N GLY A 288 -8.86 -22.75 -5.64
CA GLY A 288 -7.93 -23.48 -6.49
C GLY A 288 -7.04 -22.61 -7.39
N GLN A 289 -7.29 -21.30 -7.50
CA GLN A 289 -6.45 -20.40 -8.28
C GLN A 289 -5.09 -20.21 -7.60
N SER A 290 -4.01 -20.15 -8.40
CA SER A 290 -2.67 -19.80 -7.92
C SER A 290 -2.16 -18.53 -8.62
N LEU A 291 -1.49 -17.66 -7.86
CA LEU A 291 -0.87 -16.43 -8.33
C LEU A 291 0.49 -16.24 -7.65
N THR A 292 1.46 -15.67 -8.36
CA THR A 292 2.68 -15.13 -7.76
C THR A 292 2.60 -13.61 -7.70
N GLN A 293 2.81 -13.03 -6.52
CA GLN A 293 3.10 -11.62 -6.32
C GLN A 293 4.61 -11.45 -6.11
N SER A 294 5.22 -10.57 -6.90
CA SER A 294 6.64 -10.25 -6.80
C SER A 294 6.85 -8.89 -6.15
N PHE A 295 7.95 -8.77 -5.42
CA PHE A 295 8.46 -7.52 -4.85
C PHE A 295 9.97 -7.46 -5.08
N GLY A 296 10.52 -6.27 -5.25
CA GLY A 296 11.94 -6.04 -5.49
C GLY A 296 12.40 -6.37 -6.90
N ARG A 297 11.53 -6.37 -7.91
CA ARG A 297 11.95 -6.78 -9.26
C ARG A 297 12.74 -5.68 -9.94
N ALA A 298 13.97 -5.98 -10.33
CA ALA A 298 14.76 -5.09 -11.18
C ALA A 298 14.15 -4.99 -12.59
N ALA A 299 14.26 -3.86 -13.29
CA ALA A 299 14.90 -2.62 -12.84
C ALA A 299 13.86 -1.66 -12.25
N TRP A 300 14.23 -0.89 -11.22
CA TRP A 300 13.35 0.18 -10.73
C TRP A 300 13.56 1.42 -11.59
N SER A 301 12.46 1.99 -12.07
CA SER A 301 12.44 3.10 -13.03
C SER A 301 11.37 4.12 -12.64
N PRO A 302 11.30 5.28 -13.32
CA PRO A 302 10.22 6.23 -13.16
C PRO A 302 8.87 5.61 -13.53
N MET A 303 7.82 5.96 -12.77
CA MET A 303 6.54 5.24 -12.83
C MET A 303 5.38 6.03 -13.44
N HIS A 304 5.36 7.37 -13.35
CA HIS A 304 4.12 8.11 -13.67
C HIS A 304 4.27 9.52 -14.27
N TYR A 305 5.02 10.41 -13.63
CA TYR A 305 4.94 11.84 -13.96
C TYR A 305 5.78 12.21 -15.19
N LEU A 306 5.11 12.81 -16.17
CA LEU A 306 5.66 13.47 -17.36
C LEU A 306 5.54 15.00 -17.18
N PRO A 307 6.33 15.81 -17.90
CA PRO A 307 6.19 17.26 -17.86
C PRO A 307 4.79 17.71 -18.28
N MET A 308 4.26 18.73 -17.62
CA MET A 308 2.99 19.36 -17.95
C MET A 308 3.24 20.78 -18.44
N ILE A 309 2.41 21.23 -19.39
CA ILE A 309 2.43 22.57 -19.94
C ILE A 309 1.09 23.21 -19.60
N GLY A 310 1.11 24.38 -18.99
CA GLY A 310 -0.10 25.09 -18.56
C GLY A 310 0.25 26.38 -17.84
N ASP A 311 -0.68 27.33 -17.80
CA ASP A 311 -0.50 28.63 -17.13
C ASP A 311 0.80 29.34 -17.50
N LYS A 312 1.19 29.25 -18.79
CA LYS A 312 2.45 29.79 -19.33
C LYS A 312 3.69 29.25 -18.61
N SER A 313 3.65 28.00 -18.18
CA SER A 313 4.73 27.33 -17.48
C SER A 313 4.91 25.88 -17.94
N VAL A 314 6.10 25.34 -17.70
CA VAL A 314 6.36 23.90 -17.70
C VAL A 314 6.50 23.48 -16.24
N THR A 315 5.70 22.49 -15.84
CA THR A 315 5.72 21.91 -14.50
C THR A 315 6.12 20.44 -14.53
N PHE A 316 6.75 19.98 -13.45
CA PHE A 316 7.16 18.60 -13.26
C PHE A 316 7.16 18.22 -11.79
N ILE A 317 6.50 17.11 -11.48
CA ILE A 317 6.43 16.53 -10.13
C ILE A 317 7.48 15.42 -10.06
N PRO A 318 8.55 15.60 -9.28
CA PRO A 318 9.66 14.67 -9.19
C PRO A 318 9.35 13.53 -8.19
N ASP A 319 8.17 12.94 -8.32
CA ASP A 319 7.75 11.83 -7.49
C ASP A 319 7.78 10.53 -8.30
N ALA A 320 7.88 9.41 -7.59
CA ALA A 320 7.92 8.07 -8.17
C ALA A 320 8.95 7.86 -9.29
N LEU A 321 10.14 8.45 -9.17
CA LEU A 321 11.24 8.35 -10.15
C LEU A 321 12.03 7.05 -10.05
N ILE A 322 12.01 6.39 -8.90
CA ILE A 322 12.69 5.11 -8.70
C ILE A 322 11.75 4.20 -7.92
N GLY A 323 10.88 3.49 -8.64
CA GLY A 323 9.84 2.63 -8.03
C GLY A 323 9.88 1.19 -8.50
N ASP A 324 9.29 0.31 -7.69
CA ASP A 324 9.12 -1.09 -8.06
C ASP A 324 8.05 -1.24 -9.16
N PRO A 325 8.40 -1.85 -10.30
CA PRO A 325 7.47 -2.00 -11.41
C PRO A 325 6.20 -2.81 -11.05
N ASP A 326 6.25 -3.72 -10.07
CA ASP A 326 5.15 -4.60 -9.70
C ASP A 326 4.26 -4.06 -8.56
N VAL A 327 4.72 -3.01 -7.88
CA VAL A 327 4.01 -2.38 -6.75
C VAL A 327 3.21 -1.16 -7.21
N GLY A 328 3.78 -0.31 -8.08
CA GLY A 328 3.11 0.90 -8.56
C GLY A 328 3.74 2.18 -8.02
N VAL A 329 2.97 3.28 -8.02
CA VAL A 329 3.48 4.63 -7.70
C VAL A 329 3.62 4.87 -6.20
N ASP A 330 2.74 4.30 -5.38
CA ASP A 330 2.64 4.57 -3.94
C ASP A 330 3.78 3.96 -3.09
N GLY A 331 4.77 3.35 -3.73
CA GLY A 331 5.89 2.67 -3.07
C GLY A 331 7.25 2.96 -3.69
N ALA A 332 7.38 4.09 -4.37
CA ALA A 332 8.65 4.52 -4.90
C ALA A 332 9.54 5.15 -3.84
N ASP A 333 10.84 5.02 -4.04
CA ASP A 333 11.81 5.55 -3.09
C ASP A 333 11.89 7.08 -3.16
N PRO A 334 12.16 7.73 -2.02
CA PRO A 334 12.47 9.14 -2.01
C PRO A 334 13.77 9.40 -2.79
N THR A 335 13.74 10.45 -3.59
CA THR A 335 14.84 10.93 -4.41
C THR A 335 15.17 12.39 -4.11
N LYS A 336 16.40 12.75 -4.47
CA LYS A 336 16.84 14.12 -4.63
C LYS A 336 17.33 14.27 -6.05
N GLU A 337 16.82 15.26 -6.75
CA GLU A 337 17.03 15.40 -8.17
C GLU A 337 17.34 16.84 -8.56
N THR A 338 18.13 16.98 -9.61
CA THR A 338 18.33 18.26 -10.28
C THR A 338 17.51 18.28 -11.56
N VAL A 339 16.59 19.25 -11.65
CA VAL A 339 15.73 19.46 -12.81
C VAL A 339 16.19 20.71 -13.54
N VAL A 340 16.38 20.61 -14.86
CA VAL A 340 16.79 21.73 -15.72
C VAL A 340 15.87 21.82 -16.92
N LEU A 341 15.21 22.96 -17.09
CA LEU A 341 14.51 23.30 -18.32
C LEU A 341 15.38 24.25 -19.16
N SER A 342 15.52 23.94 -20.44
CA SER A 342 16.26 24.73 -21.42
C SER A 342 15.43 24.99 -22.68
N LYS A 343 15.71 26.10 -23.36
CA LYS A 343 15.21 26.41 -24.71
C LYS A 343 16.42 26.63 -25.62
N GLY A 344 16.72 25.67 -26.49
CA GLY A 344 18.00 25.66 -27.21
C GLY A 344 19.17 25.61 -26.21
N SER A 345 20.16 26.48 -26.38
CA SER A 345 21.32 26.55 -25.49
C SER A 345 21.09 27.34 -24.19
N THR A 346 19.91 27.93 -24.00
CA THR A 346 19.61 28.80 -22.85
C THR A 346 18.85 28.04 -21.77
N THR A 347 19.43 27.96 -20.57
CA THR A 347 18.73 27.47 -19.38
C THR A 347 17.63 28.45 -18.98
N VAL A 348 16.39 27.97 -18.96
CA VAL A 348 15.22 28.71 -18.46
C VAL A 348 15.19 28.66 -16.94
N LYS A 349 15.33 27.47 -16.36
CA LYS A 349 15.39 27.27 -14.90
C LYS A 349 16.17 26.03 -14.57
N LYS A 350 16.91 26.07 -13.46
CA LYS A 350 17.54 24.93 -12.81
C LYS A 350 17.14 24.94 -11.34
N GLN A 351 16.71 23.79 -10.83
CA GLN A 351 16.28 23.64 -9.45
C GLN A 351 16.66 22.26 -8.94
N THR A 352 17.02 22.18 -7.67
CA THR A 352 17.13 20.89 -6.97
C THR A 352 15.85 20.69 -6.18
N VAL A 353 15.23 19.54 -6.35
CA VAL A 353 14.00 19.11 -5.67
C VAL A 353 14.24 17.81 -4.93
N THR A 354 13.37 17.51 -3.97
CA THR A 354 13.42 16.31 -3.13
C THR A 354 12.00 15.99 -2.72
N ASN A 355 11.55 14.75 -2.94
CA ASN A 355 10.24 14.28 -2.46
C ASN A 355 10.32 13.77 -0.99
N TRP A 356 11.48 13.86 -0.34
CA TRP A 356 11.63 13.58 1.09
C TRP A 356 11.23 14.76 1.99
N GLY A 357 10.31 14.51 2.94
CA GLY A 357 10.00 15.43 4.06
C GLY A 357 9.10 16.63 3.72
N THR A 358 8.86 16.91 2.44
CA THR A 358 7.94 17.95 1.97
C THR A 358 7.05 17.37 0.88
N GLY A 359 5.72 17.42 1.07
CA GLY A 359 4.74 16.82 0.16
C GLY A 359 4.64 17.45 -1.23
N ASP A 360 5.26 18.63 -1.45
CA ASP A 360 4.98 19.49 -2.62
C ASP A 360 6.27 20.03 -3.29
N ALA A 361 7.32 19.22 -3.43
CA ALA A 361 8.52 19.67 -4.13
C ALA A 361 8.32 19.68 -5.66
N GLU A 362 7.52 20.62 -6.17
CA GLU A 362 7.29 20.78 -7.61
C GLU A 362 8.39 21.62 -8.28
N PHE A 363 8.76 21.22 -9.51
CA PHE A 363 9.48 22.09 -10.43
C PHE A 363 8.48 22.86 -11.29
N SER A 364 8.57 24.19 -11.31
CA SER A 364 7.79 25.03 -12.23
C SER A 364 8.67 26.12 -12.84
N ALA A 365 8.61 26.29 -14.16
CA ALA A 365 9.37 27.30 -14.89
C ALA A 365 8.49 28.01 -15.92
N GLY A 366 8.44 29.34 -15.87
CA GLY A 366 7.70 30.15 -16.83
C GLY A 366 8.26 30.03 -18.26
N ILE A 367 7.37 29.93 -19.23
CA ILE A 367 7.68 29.94 -20.67
C ILE A 367 6.90 31.05 -21.37
N HIS A 368 7.54 31.72 -22.33
CA HIS A 368 6.99 32.96 -22.92
C HIS A 368 6.80 32.91 -24.43
N SER A 369 7.16 31.81 -25.08
CA SER A 369 7.01 31.67 -26.52
C SER A 369 6.94 30.20 -26.92
N VAL A 370 6.16 29.92 -27.96
CA VAL A 370 6.13 28.59 -28.60
C VAL A 370 7.55 28.17 -29.00
N GLY A 371 7.90 26.91 -28.82
CA GLY A 371 9.19 26.39 -29.25
C GLY A 371 9.51 25.01 -28.71
N TRP A 372 10.70 24.52 -29.05
CA TRP A 372 11.26 23.29 -28.52
C TRP A 372 11.97 23.56 -27.20
N TYR A 373 11.73 22.67 -26.24
CA TYR A 373 12.29 22.71 -24.90
C TYR A 373 12.90 21.36 -24.55
N ASP A 374 13.95 21.39 -23.73
CA ASP A 374 14.58 20.22 -23.15
C ASP A 374 14.39 20.28 -21.63
N LEU A 375 13.73 19.27 -21.05
CA LEU A 375 13.66 19.06 -19.61
C LEU A 375 14.53 17.86 -19.24
N THR A 376 15.58 18.11 -18.47
CA THR A 376 16.46 17.07 -17.95
C THR A 376 16.28 16.89 -16.45
N VAL A 377 16.31 15.64 -16.00
CA VAL A 377 16.19 15.25 -14.60
C VAL A 377 17.34 14.29 -14.27
N ASP A 378 18.06 14.57 -13.19
CA ASP A 378 19.09 13.69 -12.65
C ASP A 378 18.74 13.33 -11.21
N ALA A 379 18.18 12.14 -11.02
CA ALA A 379 17.60 11.68 -9.76
C ALA A 379 18.47 10.64 -9.07
N HIS A 380 18.71 10.87 -7.79
CA HIS A 380 19.44 9.96 -6.90
C HIS A 380 18.55 9.59 -5.72
N ARG A 381 18.58 8.33 -5.29
CA ARG A 381 17.90 7.94 -4.05
C ARG A 381 18.43 8.76 -2.87
N TYR A 382 17.52 9.23 -2.03
CA TYR A 382 17.83 10.14 -0.94
C TYR A 382 16.90 9.95 0.25
N ARG A 383 17.44 9.45 1.36
CA ARG A 383 16.73 9.37 2.65
C ARG A 383 17.72 9.62 3.80
N PRO A 384 17.73 10.84 4.37
CA PRO A 384 18.53 11.14 5.56
C PRO A 384 18.23 10.18 6.72
N GLY A 385 19.25 9.89 7.55
CA GLY A 385 19.09 9.10 8.77
C GLY A 385 19.18 7.58 8.59
N ILE A 386 19.34 7.08 7.36
CA ILE A 386 19.55 5.66 7.08
C ILE A 386 20.80 5.42 6.24
N THR A 387 21.31 4.18 6.31
CA THR A 387 22.41 3.70 5.47
C THR A 387 21.84 2.78 4.41
N PHE A 388 21.98 3.17 3.14
CA PHE A 388 21.58 2.29 2.04
C PHE A 388 22.45 1.03 1.96
N PRO A 389 21.87 -0.12 1.57
CA PRO A 389 22.64 -1.33 1.32
C PRO A 389 23.76 -1.12 0.30
N ALA A 390 24.95 -1.64 0.61
CA ALA A 390 26.06 -1.62 -0.33
C ALA A 390 25.68 -2.37 -1.62
N GLY A 391 26.02 -1.78 -2.77
CA GLY A 391 25.76 -2.39 -4.07
C GLY A 391 24.33 -2.28 -4.58
N MET A 392 23.45 -1.52 -3.90
CA MET A 392 22.06 -1.28 -4.31
C MET A 392 21.92 -0.96 -5.81
N LEU A 393 20.95 -1.59 -6.44
CA LEU A 393 20.56 -1.45 -7.84
C LEU A 393 19.64 -0.24 -7.99
N SER A 394 19.55 0.28 -9.22
CA SER A 394 18.68 1.42 -9.57
C SER A 394 18.89 2.64 -8.64
N SER A 395 20.16 2.93 -8.32
CA SER A 395 20.52 3.98 -7.36
C SER A 395 20.39 5.40 -7.93
N ARG A 396 20.31 5.51 -9.26
CA ARG A 396 20.23 6.76 -10.01
C ARG A 396 19.44 6.54 -11.30
N VAL A 397 18.61 7.51 -11.65
CA VAL A 397 17.92 7.58 -12.94
C VAL A 397 18.13 8.96 -13.56
N THR A 398 18.30 9.00 -14.88
CA THR A 398 18.29 10.28 -15.62
C THR A 398 17.22 10.27 -16.70
N LEU A 399 16.54 11.40 -16.86
CA LEU A 399 15.54 11.66 -17.90
C LEU A 399 15.97 12.87 -18.71
N ASP A 400 15.75 12.81 -20.02
CA ASP A 400 15.93 13.91 -20.96
C ASP A 400 14.76 13.89 -21.94
N TRP A 401 13.89 14.87 -21.80
CA TRP A 401 12.70 15.05 -22.62
C TRP A 401 12.85 16.26 -23.51
N HIS A 402 12.80 16.02 -24.82
CA HIS A 402 12.73 17.05 -25.84
C HIS A 402 11.30 17.14 -26.36
N PHE A 403 10.65 18.29 -26.16
CA PHE A 403 9.27 18.46 -26.58
C PHE A 403 8.93 19.87 -27.02
N LYS A 404 7.91 19.98 -27.86
CA LYS A 404 7.37 21.28 -28.25
C LYS A 404 6.37 21.78 -27.21
N ALA A 405 6.59 22.96 -26.67
CA ALA A 405 5.68 23.63 -25.76
C ALA A 405 5.05 24.88 -26.37
N ASP A 406 3.79 25.11 -26.02
CA ASP A 406 2.98 26.25 -26.43
C ASP A 406 2.40 26.87 -25.14
N PRO A 407 2.84 28.08 -24.72
CA PRO A 407 2.47 28.66 -23.43
C PRO A 407 0.97 28.94 -23.29
N ASP A 408 0.24 28.98 -24.41
CA ASP A 408 -1.19 29.26 -24.45
C ASP A 408 -2.04 27.96 -24.46
N LYS A 409 -1.41 26.79 -24.30
CA LYS A 409 -2.08 25.48 -24.24
C LYS A 409 -1.83 24.78 -22.92
N ALA A 410 -2.87 24.14 -22.39
CA ALA A 410 -2.78 23.22 -21.27
C ALA A 410 -2.76 21.77 -21.78
N MET A 411 -1.65 21.05 -21.58
CA MET A 411 -1.48 19.65 -21.99
C MET A 411 -0.36 18.94 -21.23
N VAL A 412 -0.42 17.61 -21.19
CA VAL A 412 0.76 16.79 -20.86
C VAL A 412 1.72 16.80 -22.05
N ALA A 413 3.02 17.01 -21.81
CA ALA A 413 4.01 17.00 -22.86
C ALA A 413 3.95 15.67 -23.66
N PRO A 414 4.13 15.71 -24.99
CA PRO A 414 4.04 14.55 -25.89
C PRO A 414 5.26 13.61 -25.80
N VAL A 415 5.73 13.33 -24.58
CA VAL A 415 6.89 12.48 -24.28
C VAL A 415 6.49 11.21 -23.52
N PHE A 416 7.44 10.30 -23.35
CA PHE A 416 7.26 8.96 -22.80
C PHE A 416 8.15 8.73 -21.57
N MET A 417 7.73 7.77 -20.75
CA MET A 417 8.57 7.11 -19.75
C MET A 417 8.82 5.68 -20.19
N THR A 418 10.05 5.20 -20.01
CA THR A 418 10.41 3.84 -20.39
C THR A 418 10.40 2.94 -19.17
N ARG A 419 9.61 1.87 -19.21
CA ARG A 419 9.70 0.81 -18.22
C ARG A 419 10.55 -0.34 -18.75
N PHE A 420 11.61 -0.67 -18.02
CA PHE A 420 12.48 -1.82 -18.29
C PHE A 420 12.14 -2.99 -17.38
N LEU A 421 11.88 -4.16 -17.96
CA LEU A 421 11.63 -5.41 -17.25
C LEU A 421 12.59 -6.50 -17.73
N PRO A 422 13.83 -6.55 -17.19
CA PRO A 422 14.71 -7.69 -17.37
C PRO A 422 14.05 -9.00 -16.93
N THR A 423 14.13 -10.01 -17.80
CA THR A 423 13.59 -11.35 -17.56
C THR A 423 14.70 -12.35 -17.27
N GLY A 424 14.36 -13.47 -16.61
CA GLY A 424 15.32 -14.53 -16.29
C GLY A 424 16.33 -14.21 -15.19
N LEU A 425 16.18 -13.08 -14.47
CA LEU A 425 17.03 -12.77 -13.32
C LEU A 425 16.72 -13.70 -12.13
N ASN A 426 17.75 -14.04 -11.35
CA ASN A 426 17.60 -14.79 -10.10
C ASN A 426 16.99 -13.93 -8.97
N SER A 427 16.89 -14.50 -7.75
CA SER A 427 16.29 -13.83 -6.59
C SER A 427 17.10 -12.62 -6.07
N HIS A 428 18.35 -12.46 -6.49
CA HIS A 428 19.21 -11.31 -6.18
C HIS A 428 19.25 -10.29 -7.34
N ASN A 429 18.32 -10.40 -8.29
CA ASN A 429 18.30 -9.61 -9.52
C ASN A 429 19.60 -9.71 -10.34
N GLN A 430 20.20 -10.90 -10.38
CA GLN A 430 21.39 -11.18 -11.18
C GLN A 430 21.03 -11.95 -12.44
N ALA A 431 21.64 -11.54 -13.55
CA ALA A 431 21.64 -12.29 -14.79
C ALA A 431 22.90 -13.17 -14.92
N ALA A 432 22.80 -14.24 -15.71
CA ALA A 432 23.94 -15.09 -16.00
C ALA A 432 25.08 -14.32 -16.70
N ALA A 433 26.30 -14.55 -16.21
CA ALA A 433 27.54 -14.00 -16.76
C ALA A 433 27.75 -14.41 -18.23
N ASN A 434 28.24 -13.47 -19.05
CA ASN A 434 28.49 -13.65 -20.49
C ASN A 434 27.27 -14.14 -21.31
N GLY A 435 26.08 -14.14 -20.71
CA GLY A 435 24.83 -14.53 -21.35
C GLY A 435 24.16 -13.39 -22.11
N THR A 436 22.91 -13.61 -22.46
CA THR A 436 22.01 -12.57 -22.98
C THR A 436 20.79 -12.48 -22.10
N THR A 437 20.48 -11.27 -21.62
CA THR A 437 19.25 -10.96 -20.90
C THR A 437 18.24 -10.38 -21.87
N THR A 438 17.02 -10.91 -21.87
CA THR A 438 15.89 -10.29 -22.56
C THR A 438 15.25 -9.26 -21.63
N VAL A 439 15.11 -8.04 -22.12
CA VAL A 439 14.47 -6.93 -21.39
C VAL A 439 13.20 -6.57 -22.13
N ASP A 440 12.04 -6.76 -21.50
CA ASP A 440 10.80 -6.18 -22.01
C ASP A 440 10.83 -4.67 -21.76
N VAL A 441 10.45 -3.90 -22.76
CA VAL A 441 10.52 -2.44 -22.79
C VAL A 441 9.17 -1.91 -23.20
N SER A 442 8.64 -0.96 -22.43
CA SER A 442 7.39 -0.27 -22.78
C SER A 442 7.57 1.23 -22.65
N ALA A 443 7.09 1.96 -23.67
CA ALA A 443 7.01 3.41 -23.68
C ALA A 443 5.63 3.81 -23.15
N GLY A 444 5.56 4.06 -21.84
CA GLY A 444 4.33 4.40 -21.14
C GLY A 444 4.08 5.90 -21.12
N ARG A 445 2.79 6.25 -21.08
CA ARG A 445 2.30 7.59 -20.73
C ARG A 445 1.13 7.40 -19.77
N GLY A 446 1.27 7.84 -18.52
CA GLY A 446 0.24 7.70 -17.48
C GLY A 446 -0.64 8.95 -17.37
N SER A 447 -1.92 8.78 -17.04
CA SER A 447 -2.87 9.89 -16.80
C SER A 447 -2.51 10.62 -15.50
N GLN A 448 -2.14 11.90 -15.56
CA GLN A 448 -1.69 12.70 -14.40
C GLN A 448 -2.78 13.57 -13.74
N GLY A 449 -4.05 13.42 -14.15
CA GLY A 449 -5.18 14.11 -13.56
C GLY A 449 -6.40 14.16 -14.49
N PRO A 450 -7.61 14.38 -13.98
CA PRO A 450 -8.83 14.37 -14.78
C PRO A 450 -8.98 15.59 -15.71
N ASP A 451 -8.35 16.72 -15.38
CA ASP A 451 -8.55 18.00 -16.08
C ASP A 451 -7.47 18.31 -17.15
N LEU A 452 -6.40 17.51 -17.21
CA LEU A 452 -5.31 17.70 -18.17
C LEU A 452 -5.54 16.87 -19.43
N LYS A 453 -5.57 17.53 -20.58
CA LYS A 453 -5.73 16.85 -21.87
C LYS A 453 -4.50 16.00 -22.17
N PHE A 454 -4.74 14.71 -22.34
CA PHE A 454 -3.77 13.77 -22.86
C PHE A 454 -3.77 13.86 -24.38
N THR A 455 -2.74 14.46 -24.97
CA THR A 455 -2.53 14.36 -26.42
C THR A 455 -2.32 12.90 -26.76
N GLU A 456 -3.03 12.33 -27.73
CA GLU A 456 -2.75 10.97 -28.19
C GLU A 456 -1.42 10.96 -28.95
N VAL A 457 -0.44 10.19 -28.48
CA VAL A 457 0.91 10.12 -29.07
C VAL A 457 1.36 8.67 -29.07
N THR A 458 1.86 8.20 -30.22
CA THR A 458 2.36 6.83 -30.40
C THR A 458 3.87 6.86 -30.61
N ALA A 459 4.58 5.96 -29.92
CA ALA A 459 6.00 5.78 -30.14
C ALA A 459 6.25 5.26 -31.57
N LYS A 460 7.03 6.02 -32.35
CA LYS A 460 7.44 5.66 -33.70
C LYS A 460 8.70 4.80 -33.69
N SER A 461 9.65 5.08 -32.80
CA SER A 461 10.86 4.29 -32.65
C SER A 461 11.25 4.13 -31.19
N VAL A 462 11.80 2.96 -30.87
CA VAL A 462 12.38 2.65 -29.56
C VAL A 462 13.75 2.03 -29.78
N ARG A 463 14.77 2.65 -29.21
CA ARG A 463 16.15 2.18 -29.22
C ARG A 463 16.60 1.94 -27.79
N VAL A 464 17.45 0.93 -27.60
CA VAL A 464 17.94 0.55 -26.28
C VAL A 464 19.44 0.34 -26.34
N TRP A 465 20.13 0.76 -25.29
CA TRP A 465 21.54 0.53 -25.07
C TRP A 465 21.78 -0.04 -23.68
N SER A 466 22.87 -0.77 -23.54
CA SER A 466 23.38 -1.20 -22.24
C SER A 466 24.80 -0.68 -22.01
N SER A 467 25.15 -0.55 -20.74
CA SER A 467 26.49 -0.19 -20.30
C SER A 467 26.92 -1.06 -19.13
N ALA A 468 28.18 -1.50 -19.14
CA ALA A 468 28.81 -2.28 -18.06
C ALA A 468 29.82 -1.45 -17.25
N ASP A 469 30.02 -0.18 -17.58
CA ASP A 469 31.06 0.69 -17.00
C ASP A 469 30.48 1.96 -16.35
N GLY A 470 29.22 1.87 -15.90
CA GLY A 470 28.52 2.97 -15.23
C GLY A 470 28.08 4.07 -16.18
N GLY A 471 27.82 3.75 -17.46
CA GLY A 471 27.30 4.68 -18.45
C GLY A 471 28.37 5.51 -19.16
N ARG A 472 29.66 5.13 -19.08
CA ARG A 472 30.75 5.78 -19.81
C ARG A 472 30.73 5.38 -21.28
N THR A 473 30.51 4.10 -21.56
CA THR A 473 30.31 3.58 -22.91
C THR A 473 28.97 2.87 -23.03
N TRP A 474 28.38 2.91 -24.22
CA TRP A 474 27.05 2.38 -24.52
C TRP A 474 27.10 1.45 -25.71
N LYS A 475 26.56 0.24 -25.55
CA LYS A 475 26.41 -0.75 -26.62
C LYS A 475 24.94 -0.84 -27.01
N ALA A 476 24.64 -0.73 -28.29
CA ALA A 476 23.28 -0.86 -28.77
C ALA A 476 22.78 -2.31 -28.56
N ALA A 477 21.58 -2.45 -28.00
CA ALA A 477 20.87 -3.71 -27.93
C ALA A 477 20.08 -3.94 -29.22
N THR A 478 19.87 -5.21 -29.57
CA THR A 478 18.92 -5.54 -30.64
C THR A 478 17.52 -5.39 -30.09
N VAL A 479 16.70 -4.52 -30.69
CA VAL A 479 15.32 -4.26 -30.27
C VAL A 479 14.35 -4.82 -31.31
N LYS A 480 13.36 -5.59 -30.87
CA LYS A 480 12.28 -6.10 -31.71
C LYS A 480 10.94 -5.65 -31.13
N HIS A 481 10.03 -5.22 -32.00
CA HIS A 481 8.65 -4.94 -31.60
C HIS A 481 7.91 -6.27 -31.35
N SER A 482 7.17 -6.35 -30.24
CA SER A 482 6.46 -7.54 -29.78
C SER A 482 5.09 -7.16 -29.21
N GLY A 483 4.04 -7.30 -30.02
CA GLY A 483 2.69 -6.88 -29.60
C GLY A 483 2.60 -5.37 -29.37
N SER A 484 2.32 -4.96 -28.12
CA SER A 484 2.28 -3.55 -27.69
C SER A 484 3.56 -3.09 -26.97
N THR A 485 4.58 -3.93 -26.93
CA THR A 485 5.86 -3.65 -26.25
C THR A 485 7.03 -3.91 -27.19
N TRP A 486 8.24 -3.62 -26.72
CA TRP A 486 9.49 -3.95 -27.39
C TRP A 486 10.28 -4.92 -26.52
N GLN A 487 11.12 -5.73 -27.16
CA GLN A 487 12.05 -6.62 -26.50
C GLN A 487 13.47 -6.27 -26.92
N ALA A 488 14.30 -5.95 -25.94
CA ALA A 488 15.72 -5.70 -26.14
C ALA A 488 16.54 -6.91 -25.69
N SER A 489 17.44 -7.39 -26.54
CA SER A 489 18.43 -8.42 -26.20
C SER A 489 19.73 -7.75 -25.77
N VAL A 490 20.09 -7.89 -24.49
CA VAL A 490 21.25 -7.26 -23.87
C VAL A 490 22.32 -8.31 -23.56
N HIS A 491 23.50 -8.16 -24.14
CA HIS A 491 24.65 -9.02 -23.82
C HIS A 491 25.25 -8.62 -22.46
N ASN A 492 25.42 -9.60 -21.57
CA ASN A 492 25.91 -9.38 -20.23
C ASN A 492 27.45 -9.44 -20.17
N PRO A 493 28.11 -8.62 -19.34
CA PRO A 493 29.52 -8.79 -19.05
C PRO A 493 29.75 -10.07 -18.21
N ALA A 494 31.02 -10.39 -17.95
CA ALA A 494 31.40 -11.52 -17.09
C ALA A 494 31.03 -11.31 -15.62
N SER A 495 30.97 -10.06 -15.15
CA SER A 495 30.63 -9.70 -13.78
C SER A 495 30.21 -8.22 -13.69
N GLY A 496 29.73 -7.80 -12.53
CA GLY A 496 29.41 -6.41 -12.23
C GLY A 496 27.91 -6.10 -12.35
N VAL A 497 27.59 -4.95 -12.93
CA VAL A 497 26.22 -4.44 -13.07
C VAL A 497 26.00 -3.85 -14.45
N VAL A 498 24.76 -3.91 -14.92
CA VAL A 498 24.35 -3.35 -16.21
C VAL A 498 23.50 -2.12 -15.98
N ALA A 499 23.78 -1.02 -16.67
CA ALA A 499 22.88 0.11 -16.83
C ALA A 499 22.11 -0.01 -18.15
N LEU A 500 20.87 0.46 -18.17
CA LEU A 500 20.00 0.44 -19.35
C LEU A 500 19.64 1.86 -19.74
N ARG A 501 19.66 2.14 -21.05
CA ARG A 501 19.23 3.41 -21.62
C ARG A 501 18.25 3.17 -22.75
N SER A 502 17.23 4.00 -22.86
CA SER A 502 16.32 4.05 -24.01
C SER A 502 16.33 5.40 -24.69
N GLU A 503 15.91 5.40 -25.94
CA GLU A 503 15.48 6.57 -26.69
C GLU A 503 14.16 6.21 -27.36
N VAL A 504 13.12 6.98 -27.07
CA VAL A 504 11.79 6.87 -27.67
C VAL A 504 11.52 8.15 -28.44
N THR A 505 11.08 8.02 -29.69
CA THR A 505 10.65 9.16 -30.52
C THR A 505 9.26 8.94 -31.07
N ASP A 506 8.53 10.02 -31.30
CA ASP A 506 7.24 10.01 -31.98
C ASP A 506 7.33 10.49 -33.44
N ALA A 507 6.18 10.71 -34.08
CA ALA A 507 6.13 11.22 -35.45
C ALA A 507 6.33 12.74 -35.56
N ALA A 508 6.08 13.49 -34.49
CA ALA A 508 6.19 14.95 -34.44
C ALA A 508 7.61 15.45 -34.15
N GLY A 509 8.49 14.55 -33.70
CA GLY A 509 9.89 14.85 -33.38
C GLY A 509 10.16 14.97 -31.88
N ASP A 510 9.15 14.71 -31.04
CA ASP A 510 9.32 14.64 -29.60
C ASP A 510 10.19 13.43 -29.24
N ARG A 511 11.06 13.58 -28.24
CA ARG A 511 12.04 12.56 -27.86
C ARG A 511 12.12 12.41 -26.35
N SER A 512 12.25 11.17 -25.90
CA SER A 512 12.47 10.81 -24.50
C SER A 512 13.68 9.89 -24.40
N VAL A 513 14.68 10.32 -23.64
CA VAL A 513 15.84 9.50 -23.30
C VAL A 513 15.81 9.23 -21.81
N GLU A 514 15.83 7.96 -21.44
CA GLU A 514 15.84 7.53 -20.06
C GLU A 514 17.04 6.63 -19.81
N THR A 515 17.69 6.76 -18.65
CA THR A 515 18.75 5.86 -18.22
C THR A 515 18.53 5.41 -16.78
N VAL A 516 18.49 4.10 -16.57
CA VAL A 516 18.51 3.47 -15.25
C VAL A 516 19.92 2.93 -14.97
N TYR A 517 20.61 3.53 -13.99
CA TYR A 517 21.94 3.10 -13.60
C TYR A 517 21.87 1.91 -12.65
N ARG A 518 22.76 0.93 -12.84
CA ARG A 518 22.77 -0.34 -12.07
C ARG A 518 21.39 -1.03 -12.14
N ALA A 519 20.82 -1.12 -13.34
CA ALA A 519 19.50 -1.68 -13.59
C ALA A 519 19.38 -3.13 -13.10
N TYR A 520 20.41 -3.96 -13.31
CA TYR A 520 20.51 -5.32 -12.75
C TYR A 520 21.98 -5.74 -12.56
N ALA A 521 22.22 -6.80 -11.78
CA ALA A 521 23.54 -7.33 -11.50
C ALA A 521 23.89 -8.54 -12.38
N ILE A 522 25.16 -8.93 -12.39
CA ILE A 522 25.64 -10.19 -12.99
C ILE A 522 26.17 -11.10 -11.87
N GLY A 523 25.78 -12.37 -11.88
CA GLY A 523 26.15 -13.33 -10.84
C GLY A 523 25.74 -14.76 -11.12
#